data_AF-A0A9N9HH89-F1
#
_entry.id   AF-A0A9N9HH89-F1
#
_cell.length_a   1.000
_cell.length_b   1.000
_cell.length_c   1.000
_cell.angle_alpha   90.00
_cell.angle_beta   90.00
_cell.angle_gamma   90.00
#
_symmetry.space_group_name_H-M   'P 1'
#
loop_
_entity.id
_entity.type
_entity.pdbx_description
1 polymer ?
#
loop_
_entity_poly.entity_id
_entity_poly.type
_entity_poly.pdbx_seq_one_letter_code
_entity_poly.pdbx_strand_id
1 'polypeptide(L)'
;MILKTNADSPRGYFLNIKAHFPKNTHDYLNDLPPAVENIAVKRDWLCPHNSKLVEKLDGGRFSETKKLVPHHGKREDYVIHYQELQYYVKLGMVVDEVTEILS
;
A
#
# COMPACT_ATOMS: atom_id res chain seq x y z
N MET A 1 -14.82 16.75 -2.63
CA MET A 1 -14.19 17.99 -3.13
C MET A 1 -12.83 17.67 -3.73
N ILE A 2 -11.91 17.04 -2.99
CA ILE A 2 -10.55 16.69 -3.47
C ILE A 2 -10.52 15.66 -4.61
N LEU A 3 -11.32 14.59 -4.53
CA LEU A 3 -11.40 13.59 -5.62
C LEU A 3 -11.94 14.15 -6.95
N LYS A 4 -12.54 15.34 -6.94
CA LYS A 4 -13.05 16.01 -8.14
C LYS A 4 -12.11 17.11 -8.65
N THR A 5 -10.95 17.31 -8.01
CA THR A 5 -9.95 18.28 -8.45
C THR A 5 -9.41 17.88 -9.82
N ASN A 6 -9.37 18.82 -10.77
CA ASN A 6 -8.83 18.56 -12.10
C ASN A 6 -7.32 18.32 -12.05
N ALA A 7 -6.81 17.51 -12.98
CA ALA A 7 -5.38 17.21 -13.08
C ALA A 7 -4.53 18.47 -13.27
N ASP A 8 -5.05 19.46 -14.02
CA ASP A 8 -4.38 20.74 -14.30
C ASP A 8 -4.68 21.83 -13.26
N SER A 9 -5.20 21.45 -12.08
CA SER A 9 -5.46 22.40 -11.01
C SER A 9 -4.16 23.11 -10.58
N PRO A 10 -4.15 24.44 -10.42
CA PRO A 10 -2.95 25.17 -9.96
C PRO A 10 -2.55 24.78 -8.53
N ARG A 11 -3.46 24.15 -7.77
CA ARG A 11 -3.19 23.62 -6.43
C ARG A 11 -3.59 22.14 -6.36
N GLY A 12 -2.63 21.30 -5.97
CA GLY A 12 -2.84 19.91 -5.62
C GLY A 12 -3.02 19.69 -4.12
N TYR A 13 -3.19 18.43 -3.72
CA TYR A 13 -3.30 18.04 -2.32
C TYR A 13 -2.46 16.80 -2.03
N PHE A 14 -1.84 16.79 -0.85
CA PHE A 14 -1.35 15.58 -0.21
C PHE A 14 -2.26 15.25 0.96
N LEU A 15 -2.70 14.00 1.02
CA LEU A 15 -3.67 13.52 1.99
C LEU A 15 -3.06 12.39 2.78
N ASN A 16 -3.26 12.39 4.09
CA ASN A 16 -3.14 11.18 4.88
C ASN A 16 -4.49 10.47 4.92
N ILE A 17 -4.52 9.17 4.63
CA ILE A 17 -5.76 8.40 4.50
C ILE A 17 -5.67 7.04 5.18
N LYS A 18 -6.84 6.52 5.55
CA LYS A 18 -7.10 5.09 5.73
C LYS A 18 -7.85 4.56 4.53
N ALA A 19 -7.38 3.47 3.94
CA ALA A 19 -7.96 2.92 2.73
C ALA A 19 -7.66 1.44 2.54
N HIS A 20 -8.43 0.79 1.69
CA HIS A 20 -8.18 -0.60 1.31
C HIS A 20 -8.66 -0.91 -0.10
N PHE A 21 -8.10 -1.96 -0.69
CA PHE A 21 -8.63 -2.58 -1.89
C PHE A 21 -9.57 -3.71 -1.49
N PRO A 22 -10.86 -3.68 -1.87
CA PRO A 22 -11.81 -4.75 -1.62
C PRO A 22 -11.34 -6.08 -2.22
N LYS A 23 -11.72 -7.21 -1.61
CA LYS A 23 -11.22 -8.54 -2.01
C LYS A 23 -11.51 -8.89 -3.47
N ASN A 24 -12.61 -8.41 -4.04
CA ASN A 24 -12.97 -8.65 -5.44
C ASN A 24 -12.06 -7.93 -6.46
N THR A 25 -11.18 -7.01 -6.02
CA THR A 25 -10.19 -6.40 -6.91
C THR A 25 -8.84 -7.12 -6.86
N HIS A 26 -8.63 -8.05 -5.91
CA HIS A 26 -7.32 -8.67 -5.68
C HIS A 26 -6.87 -9.51 -6.87
N ASP A 27 -7.76 -10.29 -7.47
CA ASP A 27 -7.41 -11.14 -8.62
C ASP A 27 -6.87 -10.30 -9.81
N TYR A 28 -7.46 -9.12 -10.05
CA TYR A 28 -7.01 -8.21 -11.11
C TYR A 28 -5.68 -7.51 -10.76
N LEU A 29 -5.47 -7.19 -9.48
CA LEU A 29 -4.32 -6.41 -9.00
C LEU A 29 -3.15 -7.27 -8.51
N ASN A 30 -3.26 -8.60 -8.59
CA ASN A 30 -2.34 -9.53 -7.93
C ASN A 30 -0.89 -9.43 -8.45
N ASP A 31 -0.72 -9.17 -9.75
CA ASP A 31 0.61 -9.08 -10.36
C ASP A 31 1.36 -7.82 -9.95
N LEU A 32 0.64 -6.71 -9.77
CA LEU A 32 1.18 -5.40 -9.41
C LEU A 32 0.26 -4.70 -8.39
N PRO A 33 0.26 -5.12 -7.12
CA PRO A 33 -0.54 -4.47 -6.09
C PRO A 33 -0.14 -2.99 -5.96
N PRO A 34 -1.08 -2.04 -6.18
CA PRO A 34 -0.81 -0.60 -6.08
C PRO A 34 -0.61 -0.17 -4.62
N ALA A 35 -0.35 1.13 -4.40
CA ALA A 35 -0.20 1.74 -3.07
C ALA A 35 0.84 1.02 -2.19
N VAL A 36 2.08 0.91 -2.69
CA VAL A 36 3.19 0.26 -1.99
C VAL A 36 3.52 0.99 -0.69
N GLU A 37 3.88 0.23 0.36
CA GLU A 37 4.24 0.80 1.67
C GLU A 37 5.67 0.45 2.05
N ASN A 38 6.33 1.36 2.79
CA ASN A 38 7.67 1.14 3.31
C ASN A 38 7.62 0.37 4.64
N ILE A 39 7.40 -0.94 4.55
CA ILE A 39 7.20 -1.83 5.71
C ILE A 39 8.34 -2.84 5.85
N ALA A 40 8.55 -3.30 7.08
CA ALA A 40 9.44 -4.43 7.35
C ALA A 40 8.62 -5.72 7.33
N VAL A 41 8.97 -6.65 6.44
CA VAL A 41 8.37 -7.99 6.41
C VAL A 41 8.78 -8.71 7.68
N LYS A 42 7.80 -9.19 8.45
CA LYS A 42 8.05 -9.93 9.68
C LYS A 42 8.31 -11.41 9.39
N ARG A 43 9.01 -12.08 10.30
CA ARG A 43 9.38 -13.50 10.13
C ARG A 43 8.16 -14.42 10.03
N ASP A 44 7.08 -14.10 10.74
CA ASP A 44 5.80 -14.81 10.75
C ASP A 44 4.98 -14.63 9.46
N TRP A 45 5.34 -13.66 8.61
CA TRP A 45 4.72 -13.47 7.29
C TRP A 45 5.34 -14.33 6.20
N LEU A 46 6.49 -14.97 6.48
CA LEU A 46 7.16 -15.82 5.52
C LEU A 46 6.29 -17.05 5.21
N CYS A 47 6.16 -17.37 3.93
CA CYS A 47 5.56 -18.63 3.54
C CYS A 47 6.44 -19.80 4.00
N PRO A 48 5.88 -21.02 4.19
CA PRO A 48 6.65 -22.16 4.69
C PRO A 48 7.90 -22.48 3.87
N HIS A 49 7.91 -22.16 2.58
CA HIS A 49 9.09 -22.31 1.73
C HIS A 49 10.20 -21.34 2.13
N ASN A 50 9.89 -20.05 2.24
CA ASN A 50 10.86 -19.01 2.61
C ASN A 50 11.36 -19.20 4.04
N SER A 51 10.50 -19.61 4.98
CA SER A 51 10.94 -19.94 6.34
C SER A 51 11.99 -21.05 6.35
N LYS A 52 11.76 -22.14 5.59
CA LYS A 52 12.76 -23.22 5.45
C LYS A 52 14.05 -22.75 4.79
N LEU A 53 13.97 -21.81 3.85
CA LEU A 53 15.13 -21.26 3.17
C LEU A 53 16.03 -20.47 4.13
N VAL A 54 15.42 -19.62 4.97
CA VAL A 54 16.13 -18.87 6.03
C VAL A 54 16.86 -19.81 6.99
N GLU A 55 16.22 -20.91 7.41
CA GLU A 55 16.89 -21.90 8.27
C GLU A 55 18.10 -22.57 7.58
N LYS A 56 17.96 -22.89 6.29
CA LYS A 56 18.98 -23.64 5.54
C LYS A 56 20.16 -22.79 5.07
N LEU A 57 19.89 -21.58 4.57
CA LEU A 57 20.91 -20.75 3.91
C LEU A 57 21.51 -19.72 4.86
N ASP A 58 20.69 -19.13 5.73
CA ASP A 58 21.10 -18.01 6.60
C ASP A 58 21.35 -18.46 8.05
N GLY A 59 21.36 -19.77 8.31
CA GLY A 59 21.53 -20.33 9.66
C GLY A 59 20.46 -19.83 10.64
N GLY A 60 19.24 -19.62 10.15
CA GLY A 60 18.11 -19.10 10.94
C GLY A 60 18.14 -17.59 11.20
N ARG A 61 19.12 -16.85 10.63
CA ARG A 61 19.20 -15.39 10.75
C ARG A 61 18.15 -14.74 9.85
N PHE A 62 17.33 -13.90 10.45
CA PHE A 62 16.34 -13.09 9.75
C PHE A 62 16.42 -11.65 10.27
N SER A 63 16.76 -10.71 9.38
CA SER A 63 16.83 -9.29 9.71
C SER A 63 15.62 -8.58 9.15
N GLU A 64 14.75 -8.08 10.02
CA GLU A 64 13.66 -7.19 9.63
C GLU A 64 14.25 -5.91 9.02
N THR A 65 13.94 -5.67 7.75
CA THR A 65 14.42 -4.50 7.01
C THR A 65 13.26 -3.87 6.30
N LYS A 66 13.13 -2.55 6.42
CA LYS A 66 12.11 -1.78 5.70
C LYS A 66 12.40 -1.82 4.19
N LYS A 67 11.38 -2.15 3.41
CA LYS A 67 11.42 -2.18 1.94
C LYS A 67 10.11 -1.61 1.41
N LEU A 68 10.11 -1.18 0.15
CA LEU A 68 8.87 -0.91 -0.57
C LEU A 68 8.21 -2.25 -0.89
N VAL A 69 7.10 -2.55 -0.23
CA VAL A 69 6.38 -3.82 -0.37
C VAL A 69 5.01 -3.58 -1.00
N PRO A 70 4.73 -4.16 -2.18
CA PRO A 70 3.37 -4.24 -2.70
C PRO A 70 2.58 -5.28 -1.89
N HIS A 71 1.39 -4.91 -1.41
CA HIS A 71 0.50 -5.82 -0.70
C HIS A 71 -0.98 -5.43 -0.84
N HIS A 72 -1.87 -6.38 -0.54
CA HIS A 72 -3.32 -6.15 -0.51
C HIS A 72 -3.87 -5.79 0.88
N GLY A 73 -3.00 -5.68 1.90
CA GLY A 73 -3.37 -5.21 3.23
C GLY A 73 -3.95 -3.78 3.25
N LYS A 74 -4.58 -3.41 4.37
CA LYS A 74 -5.10 -2.07 4.60
C LYS A 74 -3.97 -1.05 4.72
N ARG A 75 -4.27 0.19 4.34
CA ARG A 75 -3.46 1.37 4.55
C ARG A 75 -4.08 2.12 5.72
N GLU A 76 -3.34 2.27 6.81
CA GLU A 76 -3.85 2.88 8.05
C GLU A 76 -3.27 4.29 8.30
N ASP A 77 -2.14 4.61 7.66
CA ASP A 77 -1.43 5.90 7.73
C ASP A 77 -0.68 6.13 6.40
N TYR A 78 -1.44 6.40 5.33
CA TYR A 78 -0.90 6.45 3.98
C TYR A 78 -0.99 7.85 3.38
N VAL A 79 0.17 8.46 3.16
CA VAL A 79 0.28 9.76 2.50
C VAL A 79 0.26 9.59 0.98
N ILE A 80 -0.69 10.22 0.31
CA ILE A 80 -0.90 10.10 -1.13
C ILE A 80 -1.22 11.45 -1.78
N HIS A 81 -0.71 11.65 -2.99
CA HIS A 81 -1.07 12.78 -3.83
C HIS A 81 -2.47 12.58 -4.45
N TYR A 82 -3.27 13.65 -4.54
CA TYR A 82 -4.67 13.55 -4.96
C TYR A 82 -4.89 12.87 -6.32
N GLN A 83 -4.00 13.05 -7.29
CA GLN A 83 -4.11 12.41 -8.62
C GLN A 83 -3.92 10.90 -8.54
N GLU A 84 -2.96 10.45 -7.73
CA GLU A 84 -2.72 9.03 -7.51
C GLU A 84 -3.91 8.41 -6.76
N LEU A 85 -4.48 9.14 -5.79
CA LEU A 85 -5.69 8.70 -5.11
C LEU A 85 -6.88 8.57 -6.07
N GLN A 86 -7.06 9.54 -6.99
CA GLN A 86 -8.08 9.45 -8.03
C GLN A 86 -7.88 8.21 -8.91
N TYR A 87 -6.64 7.90 -9.27
CA TYR A 87 -6.33 6.70 -10.05
C TYR A 87 -6.63 5.42 -9.26
N TYR A 88 -6.22 5.34 -8.00
CA TYR A 88 -6.49 4.17 -7.15
C TYR A 88 -7.98 3.96 -6.87
N VAL A 89 -8.75 5.03 -6.70
CA VAL A 89 -10.21 4.95 -6.60
C VAL A 89 -10.82 4.38 -7.90
N LYS A 90 -10.29 4.76 -9.08
CA LYS A 90 -10.71 4.15 -10.36
C LYS A 90 -10.34 2.65 -10.45
N LEU A 91 -9.24 2.23 -9.83
CA LEU A 91 -8.86 0.82 -9.71
C LEU A 91 -9.65 0.06 -8.62
N GLY A 92 -10.55 0.74 -7.90
CA GLY A 92 -11.42 0.14 -6.90
C GLY A 92 -10.96 0.29 -5.45
N MET A 93 -9.98 1.17 -5.16
CA MET A 93 -9.66 1.53 -3.77
C MET A 93 -10.88 2.18 -3.10
N VAL A 94 -11.16 1.74 -1.87
CA VAL A 94 -12.12 2.38 -0.97
C VAL A 94 -11.33 3.21 0.03
N VAL A 95 -11.66 4.51 0.11
CA VAL A 95 -11.14 5.41 1.15
C VAL A 95 -12.06 5.32 2.35
N ASP A 96 -11.55 4.75 3.44
CA ASP A 96 -12.29 4.60 4.70
C ASP A 96 -12.36 5.93 5.44
N GLU A 97 -11.25 6.67 5.49
CA GLU A 97 -11.12 7.94 6.21
C GLU A 97 -10.04 8.81 5.56
N VAL A 98 -10.26 10.13 5.52
CA VAL A 98 -9.18 11.12 5.29
C VAL A 98 -8.81 11.67 6.66
N THR A 99 -7.66 11.27 7.18
CA THR A 99 -7.22 11.63 8.54
C THR A 99 -6.66 13.06 8.57
N GLU A 100 -5.95 13.48 7.52
CA GLU A 100 -5.33 14.80 7.44
C GLU A 100 -5.15 15.29 6.00
N ILE A 101 -5.23 16.61 5.79
CA ILE A 101 -4.83 17.28 4.55
C ILE A 101 -3.52 18.02 4.84
N LEU A 102 -2.44 17.59 4.20
CA LEU A 102 -1.09 18.07 4.51
C LEU A 102 -0.70 19.34 3.74
N SER A 103 -1.19 19.51 2.50
CA SER A 103 -0.95 20.71 1.68
C SER A 103 -2.02 20.91 0.61
#